data_AF-A0A358CZ07-F1
#
_entry.id   AF-A0A358CZ07-F1
#
_cell.length_a   1.000
_cell.length_b   1.000
_cell.length_c   1.000
_cell.angle_alpha   90.00
_cell.angle_beta   90.00
_cell.angle_gamma   90.00
#
_symmetry.space_group_name_H-M   'P 1'
#
loop_
_entity.id
_entity.type
_entity.pdbx_description
1 polymer ?
#
loop_
_entity_poly.entity_id
_entity_poly.type
_entity_poly.pdbx_seq_one_letter_code
_entity_poly.pdbx_strand_id
1 'polypeptide(L)'
;MKFFSTLLACTVAALSLTSCSDPSSENGFCDAVAELQQIDALSFEVLPSNDVAVRGALAQTSAQASRVAREAPLEIQGDAEVIAAFLSALTYAIDATKFEDPLQRSAAIGAAQQEFAGRLSNSVENLGAFVARACSPVPN
;
A
#
# COMPACT_ATOMS: atom_id res chain seq x y z
N MET A 1 -6.07 8.53 62.41
CA MET A 1 -6.75 8.29 61.12
C MET A 1 -6.16 6.98 60.58
N LYS A 2 -6.86 5.83 60.72
CA LYS A 2 -7.78 5.25 59.71
C LYS A 2 -7.04 5.02 58.38
N PHE A 3 -6.92 3.85 57.75
CA PHE A 3 -7.26 2.43 57.97
C PHE A 3 -6.45 1.64 56.88
N PHE A 4 -6.08 0.37 57.14
CA PHE A 4 -6.21 -0.82 56.27
C PHE A 4 -6.39 -0.58 54.74
N SER A 5 -5.83 -1.31 53.77
CA SER A 5 -5.68 -2.77 53.67
C SER A 5 -5.21 -3.15 52.25
N THR A 6 -4.43 -4.24 52.14
CA THR A 6 -4.49 -5.32 51.12
C THR A 6 -4.44 -5.03 49.60
N LEU A 7 -3.37 -5.56 48.98
CA LEU A 7 -3.40 -6.60 47.93
C LEU A 7 -4.64 -6.66 47.01
N LEU A 8 -4.44 -6.25 45.76
CA LEU A 8 -5.13 -6.77 44.57
C LEU A 8 -4.21 -6.44 43.38
N ALA A 9 -3.26 -7.29 42.99
CA ALA A 9 -3.48 -8.44 42.11
C ALA A 9 -4.64 -8.23 41.12
N CYS A 10 -4.53 -7.23 40.25
CA CYS A 10 -5.28 -7.25 38.98
C CYS A 10 -4.38 -7.86 37.90
N THR A 11 -4.44 -9.19 37.85
CA THR A 11 -4.18 -9.97 36.65
C THR A 11 -5.05 -9.42 35.51
N VAL A 12 -4.48 -8.59 34.63
CA VAL A 12 -5.10 -8.39 33.32
C VAL A 12 -4.76 -9.65 32.55
N ALA A 13 -5.73 -10.55 32.52
CA ALA A 13 -5.71 -11.73 31.68
C ALA A 13 -5.29 -11.30 30.28
N ALA A 14 -4.21 -11.93 29.78
CA ALA A 14 -3.92 -11.96 28.37
C ALA A 14 -5.15 -12.56 27.68
N LEU A 15 -6.04 -11.70 27.22
CA LEU A 15 -6.95 -12.04 26.14
C LEU A 15 -6.07 -12.06 24.89
N SER A 16 -5.33 -13.15 24.76
CA SER A 16 -4.79 -13.62 23.51
C SER A 16 -6.00 -13.90 22.63
N LEU A 17 -6.52 -12.86 21.99
CA LEU A 17 -7.17 -13.01 20.71
C LEU A 17 -6.05 -13.46 19.78
N THR A 18 -5.79 -14.77 19.80
CA THR A 18 -5.02 -15.45 18.77
C THR A 18 -5.87 -15.37 17.51
N SER A 19 -5.86 -14.19 16.87
CA SER A 19 -5.98 -14.15 15.42
C SER A 19 -4.83 -15.03 14.93
N CYS A 20 -5.16 -16.11 14.25
CA CYS A 20 -4.19 -16.98 13.59
C CYS A 20 -3.61 -16.25 12.37
N SER A 21 -3.06 -15.06 12.57
CA SER A 21 -2.19 -14.41 11.61
C SER A 21 -0.79 -14.92 11.89
N ASP A 22 -0.15 -15.54 10.90
CA ASP A 22 1.25 -15.87 11.00
C ASP A 22 2.02 -14.54 11.14
N PRO A 23 2.60 -14.23 12.31
CA PRO A 23 3.19 -12.91 12.57
C PRO A 23 4.34 -12.60 11.60
N SER A 24 4.88 -13.62 10.93
CA SER A 24 5.89 -13.47 9.87
C SER A 24 5.32 -12.81 8.60
N SER A 25 4.07 -13.10 8.23
CA SER A 25 3.43 -12.60 7.00
C SER A 25 2.94 -11.15 7.16
N GLU A 26 2.38 -10.81 8.32
CA GLU A 26 1.95 -9.44 8.63
C GLU A 26 3.14 -8.48 8.76
N ASN A 27 4.27 -8.93 9.31
CA ASN A 27 5.50 -8.14 9.35
C ASN A 27 6.02 -7.82 7.93
N GLY A 28 6.06 -8.81 7.03
CA GLY A 28 6.49 -8.60 5.64
C GLY A 28 5.60 -7.60 4.90
N PHE A 29 4.28 -7.74 5.02
CA PHE A 29 3.32 -6.80 4.46
C PHE A 29 3.53 -5.36 4.94
N CYS A 30 3.65 -5.16 6.25
CA CYS A 30 3.83 -3.81 6.80
C CYS A 30 5.17 -3.18 6.41
N ASP A 31 6.25 -3.98 6.32
CA ASP A 31 7.54 -3.53 5.80
C ASP A 31 7.43 -3.12 4.32
N ALA A 32 6.73 -3.94 3.51
CA ALA A 32 6.49 -3.63 2.09
C ALA A 32 5.69 -2.35 1.90
N VAL A 33 4.68 -2.10 2.75
CA VAL A 33 3.88 -0.87 2.74
C VAL A 33 4.71 0.34 3.16
N ALA A 34 5.55 0.22 4.19
CA ALA A 34 6.43 1.29 4.63
C ALA A 34 7.44 1.69 3.54
N GLU A 35 8.02 0.71 2.85
CA GLU A 35 8.87 0.94 1.68
C GLU A 35 8.10 1.61 0.52
N LEU A 36 6.85 1.21 0.27
CA LEU A 36 6.02 1.85 -0.76
C LEU A 36 5.76 3.33 -0.44
N GLN A 37 5.50 3.66 0.82
CA GLN A 37 5.33 5.04 1.28
C GLN A 37 6.61 5.86 1.12
N GLN A 38 7.79 5.26 1.34
CA GLN A 38 9.08 5.92 1.09
C GLN A 38 9.29 6.20 -0.40
N ILE A 39 8.98 5.23 -1.27
CA ILE A 39 9.07 5.41 -2.72
C ILE A 39 8.10 6.50 -3.21
N ASP A 40 6.86 6.50 -2.71
CA ASP A 40 5.87 7.53 -3.01
C ASP A 40 6.36 8.93 -2.60
N ALA A 41 6.94 9.05 -1.40
CA ALA A 41 7.53 10.32 -0.94
C ALA A 41 8.66 10.81 -1.86
N LEU A 42 9.52 9.91 -2.34
CA LEU A 42 10.59 10.26 -3.29
C LEU A 42 10.05 10.62 -4.69
N SER A 43 8.88 10.10 -5.07
CA SER A 43 8.27 10.39 -6.36
C SER A 43 7.90 11.88 -6.53
N PHE A 44 7.67 12.61 -5.43
CA PHE A 44 7.42 14.05 -5.46
C PHE A 44 8.63 14.89 -5.91
N GLU A 45 9.84 14.33 -5.85
CA GLU A 45 11.06 14.99 -6.30
C GLU A 45 11.27 14.87 -7.82
N VAL A 46 10.46 14.04 -8.50
CA VAL A 46 10.57 13.79 -9.94
C VAL A 46 9.93 14.94 -10.72
N LEU A 47 10.74 15.64 -11.51
CA LEU A 47 10.24 16.64 -12.45
C LEU A 47 9.42 15.96 -13.56
N PRO A 48 8.15 16.34 -13.78
CA PRO A 48 7.31 15.75 -14.82
C PRO A 48 7.84 15.92 -16.25
N SER A 49 8.72 16.91 -16.48
CA SER A 49 9.37 17.15 -17.76
C SER A 49 10.54 16.21 -18.05
N ASN A 50 10.99 15.41 -17.07
CA ASN A 50 12.05 14.43 -17.24
C ASN A 50 11.44 13.03 -17.43
N ASP A 51 11.16 12.67 -18.68
CA ASP A 51 10.48 11.41 -19.02
C ASP A 51 11.17 10.17 -18.46
N VAL A 52 12.50 10.14 -18.51
CA VAL A 52 13.30 9.00 -18.01
C VAL A 52 13.12 8.83 -16.51
N ALA A 53 13.12 9.94 -15.76
CA ALA A 53 12.90 9.91 -14.32
C ALA A 53 11.47 9.50 -13.96
N VAL A 54 10.46 9.98 -14.70
CA VAL A 54 9.06 9.59 -14.53
C VAL A 54 8.87 8.08 -14.74
N ARG A 55 9.43 7.53 -15.83
CA ARG A 55 9.40 6.08 -16.09
C ARG A 55 10.07 5.28 -14.98
N GLY A 56 11.25 5.72 -14.54
CA GLY A 56 11.99 5.05 -13.46
C GLY A 56 11.20 5.01 -12.15
N ALA A 57 10.64 6.15 -11.73
CA ALA A 57 9.85 6.24 -10.50
C ALA A 57 8.56 5.43 -10.58
N LEU A 58 7.87 5.45 -11.72
CA LEU A 58 6.66 4.67 -11.91
C LEU A 58 6.95 3.15 -11.92
N ALA A 59 8.02 2.72 -12.58
CA ALA A 59 8.45 1.33 -12.58
C ALA A 59 8.82 0.84 -11.17
N GLN A 60 9.53 1.66 -10.38
CA GLN A 60 9.86 1.35 -8.99
C GLN A 60 8.59 1.25 -8.13
N THR A 61 7.67 2.20 -8.28
CA THR A 61 6.39 2.21 -7.55
C THR A 61 5.54 0.98 -7.90
N SER A 62 5.46 0.62 -9.18
CA SER A 62 4.73 -0.57 -9.65
C SER A 62 5.34 -1.87 -9.12
N ALA A 63 6.67 -1.98 -9.11
CA ALA A 63 7.37 -3.14 -8.55
C ALA A 63 7.08 -3.28 -7.04
N GLN A 64 7.11 -2.18 -6.29
CA GLN A 64 6.83 -2.22 -4.87
C GLN A 64 5.36 -2.49 -4.56
N ALA A 65 4.42 -1.92 -5.31
CA ALA A 65 3.00 -2.24 -5.16
C ALA A 65 2.72 -3.73 -5.44
N SER A 66 3.42 -4.33 -6.40
CA SER A 66 3.36 -5.76 -6.67
C SER A 66 3.91 -6.60 -5.51
N ARG A 67 4.94 -6.11 -4.80
CA ARG A 67 5.42 -6.72 -3.56
C ARG A 67 4.37 -6.63 -2.45
N VAL A 68 3.76 -5.46 -2.25
CA VAL A 68 2.66 -5.27 -1.28
C VAL A 68 1.52 -6.26 -1.55
N ALA A 69 1.10 -6.41 -2.81
CA ALA A 69 0.05 -7.37 -3.19
C ALA A 69 0.42 -8.83 -2.91
N ARG A 70 1.67 -9.23 -3.14
CA ARG A 70 2.14 -10.59 -2.88
C ARG A 70 2.21 -10.91 -1.39
N GLU A 71 2.55 -9.92 -0.57
CA GLU A 71 2.74 -10.08 0.88
C GLU A 71 1.45 -9.79 1.66
N ALA A 72 0.44 -9.21 1.01
CA ALA A 72 -0.85 -8.90 1.62
C ALA A 72 -1.56 -10.14 2.20
N PRO A 73 -2.14 -10.03 3.40
CA PRO A 73 -3.05 -11.05 3.94
C PRO A 73 -4.24 -11.30 3.01
N LEU A 74 -4.77 -12.53 3.00
CA LEU A 74 -5.90 -12.94 2.14
C LEU A 74 -7.12 -12.00 2.24
N GLU A 75 -7.36 -11.39 3.41
CA GLU A 75 -8.45 -10.43 3.63
C GLU A 75 -8.35 -9.19 2.72
N ILE A 76 -7.14 -8.73 2.42
CA ILE A 76 -6.88 -7.48 1.68
C ILE A 76 -6.12 -7.67 0.36
N GLN A 77 -5.68 -8.90 0.07
CA GLN A 77 -4.89 -9.23 -1.11
C GLN A 77 -5.56 -8.78 -2.42
N GLY A 78 -6.85 -9.02 -2.58
CA GLY A 78 -7.57 -8.64 -3.80
C GLY A 78 -7.57 -7.13 -4.07
N ASP A 79 -7.63 -6.29 -3.02
CA ASP A 79 -7.56 -4.84 -3.16
C ASP A 79 -6.12 -4.38 -3.47
N ALA A 80 -5.12 -5.00 -2.84
CA ALA A 80 -3.72 -4.74 -3.14
C ALA A 80 -3.35 -5.14 -4.58
N GLU A 81 -3.89 -6.25 -5.09
CA GLU A 81 -3.72 -6.70 -6.48
C GLU A 81 -4.33 -5.73 -7.50
N VAL A 82 -5.50 -5.14 -7.20
CA VAL A 82 -6.10 -4.10 -8.07
C VAL A 82 -5.17 -2.91 -8.22
N ILE A 83 -4.58 -2.45 -7.12
CA ILE A 83 -3.67 -1.30 -7.12
C ILE A 83 -2.38 -1.64 -7.86
N ALA A 84 -1.81 -2.82 -7.62
CA ALA A 84 -0.61 -3.29 -8.33
C ALA A 84 -0.86 -3.42 -9.84
N ALA A 85 -1.99 -3.99 -10.24
CA ALA A 85 -2.39 -4.12 -11.64
C ALA A 85 -2.59 -2.76 -12.31
N PHE A 86 -3.24 -1.80 -11.62
CA PHE A 86 -3.39 -0.44 -12.12
C PHE A 86 -2.04 0.25 -12.36
N LEU A 87 -1.11 0.19 -11.39
CA LEU A 87 0.21 0.78 -11.53
C LEU A 87 1.02 0.10 -12.64
N SER A 88 0.87 -1.22 -12.82
CA SER A 88 1.49 -1.95 -13.93
C SER A 88 0.92 -1.49 -15.28
N ALA A 89 -0.40 -1.33 -15.40
CA ALA A 89 -1.05 -0.83 -16.61
C ALA A 89 -0.63 0.61 -16.95
N LEU A 90 -0.52 1.48 -15.95
CA LEU A 90 0.01 2.84 -16.13
C LEU A 90 1.47 2.81 -16.58
N THR A 91 2.30 1.96 -15.97
CA THR A 91 3.71 1.80 -16.36
C THR A 91 3.80 1.40 -17.83
N TYR A 92 3.02 0.40 -18.24
CA TYR A 92 2.95 -0.02 -19.63
C TYR A 92 2.47 1.08 -20.58
N ALA A 93 1.44 1.84 -20.20
CA ALA A 93 0.92 2.93 -21.04
C ALA A 93 1.96 4.05 -21.26
N ILE A 94 2.72 4.42 -20.23
CA ILE A 94 3.83 5.37 -20.37
C ILE A 94 4.97 4.73 -21.18
N ASP A 95 5.24 3.43 -20.97
CA ASP A 95 6.34 2.76 -21.62
C ASP A 95 6.15 2.58 -23.12
N ALA A 96 4.92 2.25 -23.53
CA ALA A 96 4.53 2.04 -24.91
C ALA A 96 4.34 3.35 -25.70
N THR A 97 4.43 4.52 -25.07
CA THR A 97 4.21 5.81 -25.72
C THR A 97 5.44 6.72 -25.65
N LYS A 98 5.54 7.64 -26.60
CA LYS A 98 6.63 8.63 -26.68
C LYS A 98 6.27 9.86 -25.87
N PHE A 99 7.27 10.49 -25.24
CA PHE A 99 7.08 11.74 -24.51
C PHE A 99 6.72 12.89 -25.47
N GLU A 100 7.27 12.86 -26.68
CA GLU A 100 7.06 13.86 -27.73
C GLU A 100 5.69 13.77 -28.40
N ASP A 101 4.91 12.71 -28.12
CA ASP A 101 3.52 12.56 -28.58
C ASP A 101 2.55 12.59 -27.38
N PRO A 102 2.24 13.79 -26.86
CA PRO A 102 1.42 13.94 -25.66
C PRO A 102 -0.01 13.45 -25.88
N LEU A 103 -0.56 13.52 -27.10
CA LEU A 103 -1.92 13.07 -27.37
C LEU A 103 -2.03 11.55 -27.30
N GLN A 104 -1.10 10.84 -27.95
CA GLN A 104 -1.07 9.38 -27.87
C GLN A 104 -0.87 8.92 -26.43
N ARG A 105 0.06 9.55 -25.69
CA ARG A 105 0.33 9.22 -24.30
C ARG A 105 -0.88 9.47 -23.39
N SER A 106 -1.52 10.63 -23.50
CA SER A 106 -2.73 10.93 -22.71
C SER A 106 -3.86 9.93 -23.00
N ALA A 107 -4.04 9.53 -24.26
CA ALA A 107 -5.03 8.52 -24.61
C ALA A 107 -4.71 7.15 -23.99
N ALA A 108 -3.44 6.71 -24.01
CA ALA A 108 -3.01 5.46 -23.40
C ALA A 108 -3.18 5.46 -21.87
N ILE A 109 -2.79 6.56 -21.20
CA ILE A 109 -2.98 6.73 -19.75
C ILE A 109 -4.47 6.71 -19.40
N GLY A 110 -5.31 7.43 -20.16
CA GLY A 110 -6.76 7.45 -19.96
C GLY A 110 -7.40 6.06 -20.15
N ALA A 111 -6.96 5.30 -21.15
CA ALA A 111 -7.41 3.93 -21.35
C ALA A 111 -7.03 3.02 -20.17
N ALA A 112 -5.79 3.10 -19.68
CA ALA A 112 -5.34 2.39 -18.50
C ALA A 112 -6.16 2.77 -17.26
N GLN A 113 -6.49 4.05 -17.05
CA GLN A 113 -7.34 4.48 -15.93
C GLN A 113 -8.78 3.96 -16.04
N GLN A 114 -9.35 3.98 -17.24
CA GLN A 114 -10.73 3.58 -17.50
C GLN A 114 -10.99 2.10 -17.18
N GLU A 115 -9.99 1.23 -17.36
CA GLU A 115 -10.06 -0.20 -17.02
C GLU A 115 -10.35 -0.42 -15.52
N PHE A 116 -9.90 0.50 -14.65
CA PHE A 116 -9.99 0.35 -13.20
C PHE A 116 -10.99 1.30 -12.52
N ALA A 117 -11.66 2.18 -13.27
CA ALA A 117 -12.50 3.26 -12.74
C ALA A 117 -13.61 2.83 -11.77
N GLY A 118 -14.08 1.57 -11.84
CA GLY A 118 -15.11 1.02 -10.95
C GLY A 118 -14.59 0.31 -9.69
N ARG A 119 -13.26 0.14 -9.56
CA ARG A 119 -12.65 -0.68 -8.49
C ARG A 119 -11.56 0.05 -7.72
N LEU A 120 -10.76 0.87 -8.41
CA LEU A 120 -9.53 1.44 -7.85
C LEU A 120 -9.77 2.25 -6.58
N SER A 121 -10.77 3.14 -6.55
CA SER A 121 -11.03 4.00 -5.38
C SER A 121 -11.32 3.16 -4.14
N ASN A 122 -12.24 2.19 -4.26
CA ASN A 122 -12.61 1.32 -3.15
C ASN A 122 -11.42 0.47 -2.69
N SER A 123 -10.61 -0.05 -3.61
CA SER A 123 -9.43 -0.83 -3.25
C SER A 123 -8.37 -0.01 -2.52
N VAL A 124 -8.15 1.24 -2.93
CA VAL A 124 -7.25 2.18 -2.22
C VAL A 124 -7.78 2.49 -0.82
N GLU A 125 -9.08 2.77 -0.68
CA GLU A 125 -9.70 3.05 0.63
C GLU A 125 -9.62 1.84 1.57
N ASN A 126 -9.96 0.65 1.07
CA ASN A 126 -9.90 -0.59 1.84
C ASN A 126 -8.47 -0.90 2.30
N LEU A 127 -7.49 -0.84 1.38
CA LEU A 127 -6.10 -1.11 1.69
C LEU A 127 -5.58 -0.09 2.71
N GLY A 128 -5.89 1.20 2.54
CA GLY A 128 -5.51 2.25 3.48
C GLY A 128 -6.07 2.02 4.88
N ALA A 129 -7.36 1.67 4.99
CA ALA A 129 -7.99 1.35 6.27
C ALA A 129 -7.38 0.10 6.93
N PHE A 130 -7.08 -0.93 6.14
CA PHE A 130 -6.42 -2.13 6.64
C PHE A 130 -5.03 -1.83 7.17
N VAL A 131 -4.21 -1.09 6.40
CA VAL A 131 -2.86 -0.67 6.80
C VAL A 131 -2.90 0.15 8.09
N ALA A 132 -3.83 1.11 8.22
CA ALA A 132 -3.97 1.91 9.42
C ALA A 132 -4.28 1.06 10.67
N ARG A 133 -5.04 -0.03 10.51
CA ARG A 133 -5.36 -0.96 11.60
C ARG A 133 -4.20 -1.93 11.91
N ALA A 134 -3.58 -2.50 10.87
CA ALA A 134 -2.67 -3.64 10.99
C ALA A 134 -1.19 -3.22 11.16
N CYS A 135 -0.79 -2.09 10.60
CA CYS A 135 0.61 -1.65 10.56
C CYS A 135 0.89 -0.44 11.48
N SER A 136 -0.10 0.06 12.22
CA SER A 136 0.12 1.12 13.20
C SER A 136 0.75 0.55 14.49
N PRO A 137 1.73 1.23 15.08
CA PRO A 137 2.26 0.82 16.37
C PRO A 137 1.16 0.98 17.44
N VAL A 138 0.86 -0.10 18.17
CA VAL A 138 0.02 -0.02 19.37
C VAL A 138 0.77 0.86 20.38
N PRO A 139 0.15 1.93 20.93
CA PRO A 139 0.82 2.75 21.94
C PRO A 139 1.12 1.89 23.16
N ASN A 140 2.40 1.89 23.56
CA ASN A 140 2.91 1.21 24.76
C ASN A 140 2.32 1.82 26.04
#